data_AF-A0AAD6D3E7-F1
#
_entry.id   AF-A0AAD6D3E7-F1
#
_cell.length_a   1.000
_cell.length_b   1.000
_cell.length_c   1.000
_cell.angle_alpha   90.00
_cell.angle_beta   90.00
_cell.angle_gamma   90.00
#
_symmetry.space_group_name_H-M   'P 1'
#
loop_
_entity.id
_entity.type
_entity.pdbx_description
1 polymer ?
#
loop_
_entity_poly.entity_id
_entity_poly.type
_entity_poly.pdbx_seq_one_letter_code
_entity_poly.pdbx_strand_id
1 'polypeptide(L)'
;MTSTDDGHDIASRSPATEEPQQTYSPGPIEPVLEMEEMLVARLTQGVDHCDWDQLQEKYTDAMDEHSRVEEDLRAQTTKLLDIFTAWSQTAMLQDEQRALKRFKTQMQHVQHSEVSVENKKKHYTEVVKAFQSALALLNEQLKA
;
A
#
# COMPACT_ATOMS: atom_id res chain seq x y z
N MET A 1 -13.24 46.44 17.00
CA MET A 1 -12.30 47.55 16.75
C MET A 1 -10.99 46.91 16.33
N THR A 2 -10.47 46.93 15.11
CA THR A 2 -10.73 47.61 13.83
C THR A 2 -10.10 46.67 12.78
N SER A 3 -10.86 46.03 11.89
CA SER A 3 -11.21 46.53 10.56
C SER A 3 -10.04 47.18 9.82
N THR A 4 -9.42 46.42 8.91
CA THR A 4 -8.92 46.96 7.65
C THR A 4 -9.26 45.94 6.58
N ASP A 5 -10.42 46.21 5.98
CA ASP A 5 -10.82 45.84 4.64
C ASP A 5 -9.86 46.50 3.66
N ASP A 6 -9.41 45.76 2.65
CA ASP A 6 -9.06 46.31 1.35
C ASP A 6 -9.10 45.15 0.34
N GLY A 7 -10.28 45.01 -0.28
CA GLY A 7 -10.44 44.29 -1.52
C GLY A 7 -9.86 45.10 -2.69
N HIS A 8 -9.08 44.42 -3.53
CA HIS A 8 -9.07 44.74 -4.96
C HIS A 8 -8.84 43.50 -5.82
N ASP A 9 -9.81 43.31 -6.70
CA ASP A 9 -9.73 42.82 -8.06
C ASP A 9 -9.31 41.38 -8.35
N ILE A 10 -10.37 40.60 -8.53
CA ILE A 10 -10.48 39.56 -9.56
C ILE A 10 -10.10 40.18 -10.92
N ALA A 11 -8.86 39.93 -11.36
CA ALA A 11 -8.48 40.03 -12.75
C ALA A 11 -7.81 38.71 -13.15
N SER A 12 -8.62 37.91 -13.83
CA SER A 12 -8.27 36.76 -14.65
C SER A 12 -6.88 36.87 -15.28
N ARG A 13 -5.98 35.94 -14.93
CA ARG A 13 -5.01 35.40 -15.90
C ARG A 13 -4.44 34.09 -15.39
N SER A 14 -5.08 32.98 -15.74
CA SER A 14 -4.40 31.69 -15.79
C SER A 14 -3.17 31.86 -16.70
N PRO A 15 -1.97 31.41 -16.30
CA PRO A 15 -0.92 31.19 -17.28
C PRO A 15 -1.42 30.02 -18.12
N ALA A 16 -1.83 30.31 -19.35
CA ALA A 16 -1.96 29.28 -20.37
C ALA A 16 -0.56 28.66 -20.51
N THR A 17 -0.35 27.55 -19.83
CA THR A 17 0.64 26.57 -20.24
C THR A 17 0.20 26.18 -21.65
N GLU A 18 0.93 26.67 -22.65
CA GLU A 18 0.86 26.16 -24.00
C GLU A 18 1.24 24.68 -23.93
N GLU A 19 0.24 23.81 -23.74
CA GLU A 19 0.35 22.45 -24.20
C GLU A 19 0.62 22.52 -25.70
N PRO A 20 1.64 21.85 -26.23
CA PRO A 20 1.79 21.69 -27.66
C PRO A 20 0.48 21.06 -28.14
N GLN A 21 -0.33 21.83 -28.87
CA GLN A 21 -1.47 21.30 -29.57
C GLN A 21 -0.92 20.37 -30.64
N GLN A 22 -0.67 19.13 -30.25
CA GLN A 22 -0.39 18.04 -31.15
C GLN A 22 -1.68 17.84 -31.92
N THR A 23 -1.77 18.53 -33.05
CA THR A 23 -2.79 18.32 -34.06
C THR A 23 -2.64 16.86 -34.45
N TYR A 24 -3.47 15.99 -33.88
CA TYR A 24 -3.63 14.64 -34.40
C TYR A 24 -4.33 14.79 -35.76
N SER A 25 -3.55 15.17 -36.76
CA SER A 25 -3.84 14.84 -38.14
C SER A 25 -3.91 13.32 -38.19
N PRO A 26 -4.99 12.70 -38.68
CA PRO A 26 -4.94 11.29 -39.03
C PRO A 26 -3.86 11.18 -40.11
N GLY A 27 -2.66 10.73 -39.72
CA GLY A 27 -1.65 10.34 -40.70
C GLY A 27 -2.22 9.22 -41.57
N PRO A 28 -1.71 9.03 -42.79
CA PRO A 28 -2.14 7.92 -43.65
C PRO A 28 -2.12 6.61 -42.85
N ILE A 29 -3.14 5.77 -43.02
CA ILE A 29 -3.30 4.44 -42.38
C ILE A 29 -2.18 3.45 -42.84
N GLU A 30 -1.25 3.90 -43.70
CA GLU A 30 -0.20 3.12 -44.34
C GLU A 30 0.84 2.43 -43.42
N PRO A 31 1.31 2.99 -42.28
CA PRO A 31 2.39 2.33 -41.52
C PRO A 31 1.95 1.06 -40.80
N VAL A 32 0.63 0.87 -40.59
CA VAL A 32 0.09 -0.37 -40.00
C VAL A 32 -0.04 -1.46 -41.07
N LEU A 33 -0.45 -1.09 -42.29
CA LEU A 33 -0.62 -2.02 -43.41
C LEU A 33 0.73 -2.59 -43.88
N GLU A 34 1.78 -1.78 -43.96
CA GLU A 34 3.13 -2.26 -44.31
C GLU A 34 3.70 -3.26 -43.27
N MET A 35 3.37 -3.07 -41.99
CA MET A 35 3.80 -3.97 -40.91
C MET A 35 3.05 -5.31 -40.97
N GLU A 36 1.76 -5.30 -41.27
CA GLU A 36 0.96 -6.52 -41.48
C GLU A 36 1.43 -7.30 -42.71
N GLU A 37 1.69 -6.63 -43.83
CA GLU A 37 2.21 -7.26 -45.05
C GLU A 37 3.59 -7.89 -44.84
N MET A 38 4.49 -7.21 -44.11
CA MET A 38 5.79 -7.76 -43.72
C MET A 38 5.66 -9.00 -42.82
N LEU A 39 4.71 -8.98 -41.88
CA LEU A 39 4.44 -10.12 -41.00
C LEU A 39 3.87 -11.30 -41.78
N VAL A 40 2.92 -11.06 -42.68
CA VAL A 40 2.35 -12.09 -43.55
C VAL A 40 3.45 -12.70 -44.42
N ALA A 41 4.27 -11.88 -45.10
CA ALA A 41 5.37 -12.36 -45.93
C ALA A 41 6.40 -13.20 -45.15
N ARG A 42 6.65 -12.85 -43.88
CA ARG A 42 7.51 -13.64 -43.00
C ARG A 42 6.87 -14.96 -42.58
N LEU A 43 5.59 -14.96 -42.25
CA LEU A 43 4.85 -16.14 -41.78
C LEU A 43 4.55 -17.13 -42.90
N THR A 44 4.36 -16.64 -44.13
CA THR A 44 4.10 -17.47 -45.31
C THR A 44 5.36 -17.89 -46.05
N GLN A 45 6.54 -17.46 -45.58
CA GLN A 45 7.81 -17.80 -46.23
C GLN A 45 8.02 -19.32 -46.26
N GLY A 46 8.10 -19.88 -47.47
CA GLY A 46 8.30 -21.32 -47.68
C GLY A 46 7.03 -22.18 -47.59
N VAL A 47 5.84 -21.56 -47.44
CA VAL A 47 4.56 -22.26 -47.49
C VAL A 47 4.19 -22.69 -48.92
N ASP A 48 4.59 -21.91 -49.92
CA ASP A 48 4.31 -22.19 -51.35
C ASP A 48 4.86 -23.54 -51.85
N HIS A 49 5.77 -24.16 -51.10
CA HIS A 49 6.46 -25.41 -51.46
C HIS A 49 6.09 -26.56 -50.51
N CYS A 50 5.12 -26.35 -49.61
CA CYS A 50 4.67 -27.35 -48.64
C CYS A 50 3.33 -27.97 -49.08
N ASP A 51 3.25 -29.29 -49.04
CA ASP A 51 1.96 -29.99 -49.10
C ASP A 51 1.17 -29.79 -47.80
N TRP A 52 -0.17 -29.90 -47.87
CA TRP A 52 -1.06 -29.71 -46.73
C TRP A 52 -0.70 -30.58 -45.51
N ASP A 53 -0.28 -31.83 -45.74
CA ASP A 53 0.13 -32.74 -44.67
C ASP A 53 1.40 -32.25 -43.96
N GLN A 54 2.37 -31.73 -44.73
CA GLN A 54 3.62 -31.18 -44.19
C GLN A 54 3.38 -29.86 -43.42
N LEU A 55 2.41 -29.06 -43.88
CA LEU A 55 2.00 -27.86 -43.17
C LEU A 55 1.33 -28.20 -41.83
N GLN A 56 0.47 -29.22 -41.82
CA GLN A 56 -0.17 -29.71 -40.61
C GLN A 56 0.85 -30.27 -39.60
N GLU A 57 1.83 -31.03 -40.06
CA GLU A 57 2.92 -31.54 -39.23
C GLU A 57 3.71 -30.38 -38.59
N LYS A 58 4.20 -29.43 -39.41
CA LYS A 58 4.92 -28.25 -38.92
C LYS A 58 4.12 -27.41 -37.92
N TYR A 59 2.81 -27.26 -38.16
CA TYR A 59 1.93 -26.55 -37.24
C TYR A 59 1.81 -27.29 -35.90
N THR A 60 1.62 -28.61 -35.95
CA THR A 60 1.50 -29.43 -34.74
C THR A 60 2.79 -29.40 -33.93
N ASP A 61 3.94 -29.56 -34.60
CA ASP A 61 5.26 -29.46 -33.97
C ASP A 61 5.49 -28.08 -33.32
N ALA A 62 5.10 -27.01 -34.00
CA ALA A 62 5.21 -25.66 -33.46
C ALA A 62 4.31 -25.46 -32.24
N MET A 63 3.08 -25.96 -32.27
CA MET A 63 2.16 -25.89 -31.13
C MET A 63 2.65 -26.70 -29.93
N ASP A 64 3.22 -27.88 -30.17
CA ASP A 64 3.80 -28.72 -29.12
C ASP A 64 5.03 -28.07 -28.49
N GLU A 65 5.90 -27.47 -29.31
CA GLU A 65 7.05 -26.71 -28.81
C GLU A 65 6.61 -25.48 -27.99
N HIS A 66 5.65 -24.71 -28.49
CA HIS A 66 5.09 -23.58 -27.75
C HIS A 66 4.46 -24.01 -26.43
N SER A 67 3.71 -25.12 -26.43
CA SER A 67 3.10 -25.67 -25.22
C SER A 67 4.16 -26.07 -24.21
N ARG A 68 5.26 -26.70 -24.65
CA ARG A 68 6.39 -27.06 -23.79
C ARG A 68 7.06 -25.84 -23.16
N VAL A 69 7.32 -24.81 -23.95
CA VAL A 69 7.92 -23.56 -23.47
C VAL A 69 7.00 -22.86 -22.46
N GLU A 70 5.70 -22.81 -22.73
CA GLU A 70 4.72 -22.23 -21.81
C GLU A 70 4.65 -23.00 -20.48
N GLU A 71 4.67 -24.33 -20.55
CA GLU A 71 4.66 -25.20 -19.36
C GLU A 71 5.90 -24.94 -18.49
N ASP A 72 7.09 -24.86 -19.09
CA ASP A 72 8.32 -24.57 -18.36
C ASP A 72 8.29 -23.17 -17.73
N LEU A 73 7.84 -22.16 -18.47
CA LEU A 73 7.68 -20.80 -17.95
C LEU A 73 6.69 -20.76 -16.76
N ARG A 74 5.58 -21.50 -16.87
CA ARG A 74 4.58 -21.62 -15.80
C ARG A 74 5.17 -22.31 -14.56
N ALA A 75 5.96 -23.36 -14.74
CA ALA A 75 6.64 -24.05 -13.65
C ALA A 75 7.64 -23.13 -12.92
N GLN A 76 8.45 -22.38 -13.68
CA GLN A 76 9.38 -21.40 -13.11
C GLN A 76 8.66 -20.29 -12.34
N THR A 77 7.57 -19.77 -12.90
CA THR A 77 6.76 -18.72 -12.27
C THR A 77 6.12 -19.22 -10.98
N THR A 78 5.56 -20.42 -10.99
CA THR A 78 5.00 -21.07 -9.79
C THR A 78 6.06 -21.19 -8.69
N LYS A 79 7.26 -21.68 -9.03
CA LYS A 79 8.37 -21.80 -8.07
C LYS A 79 8.76 -20.45 -7.45
N LEU A 80 8.74 -19.37 -8.23
CA LEU A 80 9.02 -18.03 -7.70
C LEU A 80 7.92 -17.55 -6.76
N LEU A 81 6.66 -17.78 -7.13
CA LEU A 81 5.50 -17.43 -6.31
C LEU A 81 5.46 -18.23 -5.00
N ASP A 82 5.90 -19.48 -4.99
CA ASP A 82 5.99 -20.29 -3.77
C ASP A 82 6.93 -19.65 -2.74
N ILE A 83 8.11 -19.19 -3.19
CA ILE A 83 9.08 -18.51 -2.33
C ILE A 83 8.49 -17.20 -1.80
N PHE A 84 7.87 -16.41 -2.69
CA PHE A 84 7.25 -15.14 -2.30
C PHE A 84 6.15 -15.35 -1.26
N THR A 85 5.29 -16.35 -1.47
CA THR A 85 4.17 -16.67 -0.57
C THR A 85 4.67 -17.15 0.79
N ALA A 86 5.68 -18.03 0.82
CA ALA A 86 6.26 -18.50 2.08
C ALA A 86 6.90 -17.34 2.87
N TRP A 87 7.61 -16.45 2.17
CA TRP A 87 8.21 -15.27 2.78
C TRP A 87 7.13 -14.29 3.29
N SER A 88 6.10 -13.99 2.50
CA SER A 88 5.06 -13.03 2.88
C SER A 88 4.28 -13.53 4.09
N GLN A 89 3.93 -14.82 4.13
CA GLN A 89 3.26 -15.44 5.28
C GLN A 89 4.13 -15.36 6.54
N THR A 90 5.43 -15.65 6.42
CA THR A 90 6.37 -15.59 7.55
C THR A 90 6.55 -14.16 8.04
N ALA A 91 6.71 -13.20 7.13
CA ALA A 91 6.87 -11.79 7.46
C ALA A 91 5.62 -11.24 8.18
N MET A 92 4.42 -11.53 7.67
CA MET A 92 3.16 -11.14 8.30
C MET A 92 3.05 -11.69 9.73
N LEU A 93 3.28 -12.98 9.93
CA LEU A 93 3.18 -13.60 11.26
C LEU A 93 4.17 -12.98 12.26
N GLN A 94 5.41 -12.73 11.83
CA GLN A 94 6.42 -12.10 12.68
C GLN A 94 6.07 -10.66 13.03
N ASP A 95 5.53 -9.90 12.07
CA ASP A 95 5.11 -8.52 12.30
C ASP A 95 3.91 -8.42 13.22
N GLU A 96 2.92 -9.32 13.10
CA GLU A 96 1.80 -9.42 14.03
C GLU A 96 2.27 -9.73 15.45
N GLN A 97 3.16 -10.71 15.63
CA GLN A 97 3.72 -11.04 16.94
C GLN A 97 4.49 -9.86 17.54
N ARG A 98 5.27 -9.16 16.73
CA ARG A 98 6.03 -7.98 17.15
C ARG A 98 5.11 -6.83 17.54
N ALA A 99 4.07 -6.55 16.75
CA ALA A 99 3.07 -5.53 17.05
C ALA A 99 2.36 -5.83 18.37
N LEU A 100 1.95 -7.09 18.57
CA LEU A 100 1.31 -7.53 19.81
C LEU A 100 2.21 -7.40 21.03
N LYS A 101 3.50 -7.77 20.91
CA LYS A 101 4.48 -7.61 21.99
C LYS A 101 4.66 -6.15 22.37
N ARG A 102 4.83 -5.26 21.37
CA ARG A 102 4.94 -3.81 21.60
C ARG A 102 3.70 -3.25 22.27
N PHE A 103 2.52 -3.62 21.79
CA PHE A 103 1.25 -3.22 22.38
C PHE A 103 1.16 -3.64 23.84
N LYS A 104 1.49 -4.89 24.18
CA LYS A 104 1.49 -5.38 25.57
C LYS A 104 2.45 -4.60 26.45
N THR A 105 3.68 -4.35 25.99
CA THR A 105 4.65 -3.57 26.77
C THR A 105 4.19 -2.14 27.00
N GLN A 106 3.66 -1.47 25.98
CA GLN A 106 3.13 -0.11 26.11
C GLN A 106 1.94 -0.06 27.05
N MET A 107 0.99 -0.98 26.91
CA MET A 107 -0.16 -1.10 27.79
C MET A 107 0.26 -1.31 29.24
N GLN A 108 1.19 -2.24 29.51
CA GLN A 108 1.70 -2.49 30.85
C GLN A 108 2.42 -1.27 31.43
N HIS A 109 3.22 -0.57 30.62
CA HIS A 109 3.90 0.65 31.04
C HIS A 109 2.90 1.74 31.45
N VAL A 110 1.88 1.97 30.63
CA VAL A 110 0.81 2.94 30.91
C VAL A 110 0.06 2.53 32.18
N GLN A 111 -0.40 1.30 32.29
CA GLN A 111 -1.11 0.79 33.47
C GLN A 111 -0.29 0.94 34.75
N HIS A 112 1.01 0.62 34.71
CA HIS A 112 1.88 0.80 35.87
C HIS A 112 2.01 2.28 36.27
N SER A 113 2.10 3.18 35.29
CA SER A 113 2.15 4.62 35.55
C SER A 113 0.84 5.15 36.16
N GLU A 114 -0.31 4.66 35.68
CA GLU A 114 -1.63 5.02 36.21
C GLU A 114 -1.79 4.55 37.65
N VAL A 115 -1.44 3.30 37.95
CA VAL A 115 -1.48 2.75 39.31
C VAL A 115 -0.58 3.55 40.26
N SER A 116 0.61 3.97 39.81
CA SER A 116 1.51 4.80 40.62
C SER A 116 0.88 6.14 40.99
N VAL A 117 0.22 6.80 40.03
CA VAL A 117 -0.43 8.10 40.25
C VAL A 117 -1.65 7.94 41.16
N GLU A 118 -2.47 6.92 40.95
CA GLU A 118 -3.66 6.67 41.78
C GLU A 118 -3.25 6.36 43.23
N ASN A 119 -2.18 5.58 43.44
CA ASN A 119 -1.64 5.31 44.78
C ASN A 119 -1.20 6.60 45.49
N LYS A 120 -0.53 7.53 44.79
CA LYS A 120 -0.14 8.83 45.37
C LYS A 120 -1.38 9.64 45.74
N LYS A 121 -2.38 9.71 44.85
CA LYS A 121 -3.62 10.43 45.11
C LYS A 121 -4.37 9.87 46.33
N LYS A 122 -4.46 8.54 46.45
CA LYS A 122 -5.05 7.88 47.61
C LYS A 122 -4.29 8.25 48.89
N HIS A 123 -2.96 8.17 48.88
CA HIS A 123 -2.13 8.52 50.02
C HIS A 123 -2.35 9.97 50.47
N TYR A 124 -2.32 10.94 49.55
CA TYR A 124 -2.59 12.34 49.89
C TYR A 124 -3.99 12.55 50.47
N THR A 125 -4.99 11.83 49.95
CA THR A 125 -6.36 11.89 50.47
C THR A 125 -6.45 11.36 51.90
N GLU A 126 -5.76 10.26 52.21
CA GLU A 126 -5.70 9.69 53.56
C GLU A 126 -4.97 10.63 54.54
N VAL A 127 -3.84 11.20 54.11
CA VAL A 127 -3.06 12.16 54.91
C VAL A 127 -3.88 13.41 55.22
N VAL A 128 -4.55 14.01 54.23
CA VAL A 128 -5.40 15.18 54.44
C VAL A 128 -6.56 14.84 55.38
N LYS A 129 -7.18 13.67 55.22
CA LYS A 129 -8.25 13.21 56.11
C LYS A 129 -7.76 13.05 57.56
N ALA A 130 -6.57 12.48 57.76
CA ALA A 130 -5.97 12.35 59.09
C ALA A 130 -5.69 13.72 59.74
N PHE A 131 -5.17 14.69 58.98
CA PHE A 131 -4.98 16.06 59.47
C PHE A 131 -6.29 16.74 59.82
N GLN A 132 -7.33 16.58 59.00
CA GLN A 132 -8.66 17.11 59.29
C GLN A 132 -9.24 16.50 60.58
N SER A 133 -9.13 15.18 60.76
CA SER A 133 -9.56 14.52 61.99
C SER A 133 -8.80 15.01 63.23
N ALA A 134 -7.48 15.19 63.12
CA ALA A 134 -6.68 15.74 64.22
C ALA A 134 -7.09 17.18 64.57
N LEU A 135 -7.32 18.05 63.58
CA LEU A 135 -7.80 19.42 63.80
C LEU A 135 -9.20 19.45 64.43
N ALA A 136 -10.09 18.55 64.01
CA ALA A 136 -11.43 18.43 64.60
C ALA A 136 -11.35 18.03 66.08
N LEU A 137 -10.51 17.04 66.41
CA LEU A 137 -10.27 16.61 67.79
C LEU A 137 -9.73 17.74 68.67
N LEU A 138 -8.76 18.52 68.15
CA LEU A 138 -8.23 19.68 68.87
C LEU A 138 -9.31 20.75 69.12
N ASN A 139 -10.16 21.01 68.15
CA ASN A 139 -11.23 22.00 68.27
C ASN A 139 -12.34 21.55 69.25
N GLU A 140 -12.60 20.24 69.35
CA GLU A 140 -13.52 19.70 70.36
C GLU A 140 -12.96 19.85 71.78
N GLN A 141 -11.67 19.57 71.99
CA GLN A 141 -11.04 19.77 73.31
C GLN A 141 -10.97 21.24 73.74
N LEU A 142 -10.97 22.17 72.80
CA LEU A 142 -10.96 23.62 73.09
C LEU A 142 -12.36 24.17 73.43
N LYS A 143 -13.42 23.44 73.09
CA LYS A 143 -14.82 23.81 73.39
C LYS A 143 -15.38 23.16 74.66
N ALA A 144 -14.67 22.17 75.22
CA ALA A 144 -15.01 21.50 76.49
C ALA A 144 -14.37 22.23 77.67
#